data_AF-A0A7Y5S315-F1
#
_entry.id   AF-A0A7Y5S315-F1
#
_cell.length_a   1.000
_cell.length_b   1.000
_cell.length_c   1.000
_cell.angle_alpha   90.00
_cell.angle_beta   90.00
_cell.angle_gamma   90.00
#
_symmetry.space_group_name_H-M   'P 1'
#
loop_
_entity.id
_entity.type
_entity.pdbx_description
1 polymer ?
#
loop_
_entity_poly.entity_id
_entity_poly.type
_entity_poly.pdbx_seq_one_letter_code
_entity_poly.pdbx_strand_id
1 'polypeptide(L)'
;MRITEYMYQGNGDLYEFIEFTNVGDAAVDMSGWSFDDNSDTPFSVDLSAFGTVAAGESVILTDSDAEDFRTTWGLSPLVKIIGGNTHNLGRNDAINLYDDLAVQVDRLRYGDQDFPGSIRARFNSGNPASPAALGANDPYQWVLALEGDIYGSWMSTNLDIGNPGQYIPEPASLGLLAIGGALLLRRR
;
A
#
# COMPACT_ATOMS: atom_id res chain seq x y z
N MET A 1 7.70 4.48 6.23
CA MET A 1 6.58 4.43 5.27
C MET A 1 7.03 3.81 3.96
N ARG A 2 6.22 2.92 3.39
CA ARG A 2 6.41 2.33 2.07
C ARG A 2 5.07 2.22 1.34
N ILE A 3 5.09 2.30 0.01
CA ILE A 3 3.94 1.97 -0.84
C ILE A 3 3.73 0.46 -0.73
N THR A 4 2.53 0.03 -0.36
CA THR A 4 2.23 -1.40 -0.12
C THR A 4 1.10 -1.95 -0.97
N GLU A 5 0.23 -1.10 -1.47
CA GLU A 5 -0.83 -1.50 -2.39
C GLU A 5 -1.22 -0.30 -3.25
N TYR A 6 -1.62 -0.53 -4.49
CA TYR A 6 -2.22 0.53 -5.31
C TYR A 6 -3.20 -0.04 -6.33
N MET A 7 -4.20 0.76 -6.69
CA MET A 7 -5.10 0.51 -7.80
C MET A 7 -5.31 1.84 -8.52
N TYR A 8 -4.85 1.94 -9.77
CA TYR A 8 -4.92 3.21 -10.52
C TYR A 8 -6.32 3.48 -11.08
N GLN A 9 -7.19 2.47 -11.11
CA GLN A 9 -8.57 2.60 -11.60
C GLN A 9 -9.41 1.42 -11.10
N GLY A 10 -10.35 1.69 -10.21
CA GLY A 10 -11.37 0.73 -9.78
C GLY A 10 -12.56 0.67 -10.73
N ASN A 11 -13.58 -0.08 -10.32
CA ASN A 11 -14.79 -0.26 -11.11
C ASN A 11 -15.62 1.03 -11.21
N GLY A 12 -16.13 1.31 -12.41
CA GLY A 12 -16.89 2.55 -12.67
C GLY A 12 -16.04 3.81 -12.83
N ASP A 13 -14.73 3.67 -13.08
CA ASP A 13 -13.77 4.77 -13.26
C ASP A 13 -13.61 5.66 -12.02
N LEU A 14 -13.79 5.07 -10.84
CA LEU A 14 -13.57 5.63 -9.50
C LEU A 14 -12.83 4.59 -8.64
N TYR A 15 -12.65 4.87 -7.35
CA TYR A 15 -12.02 3.99 -6.36
C TYR A 15 -10.55 3.70 -6.63
N GLU A 16 -9.87 4.67 -7.26
CA GLU A 16 -8.43 4.70 -7.24
C GLU A 16 -7.95 4.81 -5.78
N PHE A 17 -6.91 4.07 -5.44
CA PHE A 17 -6.27 4.24 -4.15
C PHE A 17 -4.80 3.89 -4.15
N ILE A 18 -4.12 4.44 -3.16
CA ILE A 18 -2.75 4.13 -2.78
C ILE A 18 -2.74 3.82 -1.29
N GLU A 19 -2.15 2.70 -0.92
CA GLU A 19 -1.86 2.36 0.46
C GLU A 19 -0.39 2.62 0.79
N PHE A 20 -0.17 3.29 1.92
CA PHE A 20 1.15 3.41 2.54
C PHE A 20 1.16 2.71 3.89
N THR A 21 2.19 1.89 4.14
CA THR A 21 2.37 1.21 5.43
C THR A 21 3.64 1.66 6.12
N ASN A 22 3.57 1.84 7.44
CA ASN A 22 4.76 1.99 8.25
C ASN A 22 5.42 0.63 8.53
N VAL A 23 6.33 0.20 7.67
CA VAL A 23 7.09 -1.05 7.84
C VAL A 23 8.26 -0.95 8.83
N GLY A 24 8.44 0.19 9.49
CA GLY A 24 9.44 0.38 10.54
C GLY A 24 9.01 -0.17 11.90
N ASP A 25 9.85 0.01 12.91
CA ASP A 25 9.62 -0.42 14.30
C ASP A 25 9.16 0.71 15.24
N ALA A 26 9.09 1.94 14.74
CA ALA A 26 8.64 3.12 15.47
C ALA A 26 7.51 3.84 14.74
N ALA A 27 6.68 4.57 15.49
CA ALA A 27 5.63 5.39 14.91
C ALA A 27 6.22 6.55 14.09
N VAL A 28 5.55 6.90 12.98
CA VAL A 28 5.91 8.00 12.09
C VAL A 28 4.86 9.10 12.21
N ASP A 29 5.27 10.35 12.42
CA ASP A 29 4.38 11.51 12.32
C ASP A 29 4.32 11.97 10.86
N MET A 30 3.13 11.91 10.26
CA MET A 30 2.88 12.31 8.86
C MET A 30 2.66 13.81 8.68
N SER A 31 2.77 14.62 9.74
CA SER A 31 2.63 16.09 9.64
C SER A 31 3.62 16.65 8.61
N GLY A 32 3.10 17.32 7.58
CA GLY A 32 3.89 17.90 6.48
C GLY A 32 4.28 16.92 5.36
N TRP A 33 3.97 15.63 5.49
CA TRP A 33 4.22 14.65 4.43
C TRP A 33 3.31 14.90 3.24
N SER A 34 3.76 14.47 2.06
CA SER A 34 2.99 14.69 0.83
C SER A 34 3.10 13.55 -0.19
N PHE A 35 2.08 13.49 -1.04
CA PHE A 35 2.02 12.63 -2.21
C PHE A 35 2.04 13.47 -3.49
N ASP A 36 2.58 12.89 -4.57
CA ASP A 36 2.39 13.38 -5.93
C ASP A 36 2.44 12.23 -6.95
N ASP A 37 1.82 12.45 -8.11
CA ASP A 37 1.82 11.53 -9.25
C ASP A 37 3.12 11.66 -10.08
N ASN A 38 3.09 11.35 -11.38
CA ASN A 38 4.22 11.51 -12.30
C ASN A 38 4.83 12.92 -12.39
N SER A 39 4.19 13.96 -11.86
CA SER A 39 4.73 15.32 -11.87
C SER A 39 5.98 15.47 -10.98
N ASP A 40 6.19 14.55 -10.01
CA ASP A 40 7.36 14.48 -9.11
C ASP A 40 7.58 15.77 -8.31
N THR A 41 6.48 16.37 -7.84
CA THR A 41 6.43 17.65 -7.12
C THR A 41 6.09 17.43 -5.64
N PRO A 42 7.00 17.68 -4.69
CA PRO A 42 6.66 17.59 -3.28
C PRO A 42 5.63 18.65 -2.88
N PHE A 43 4.86 18.35 -1.83
CA PHE A 43 3.79 19.19 -1.27
C PHE A 43 2.55 19.40 -2.17
N SER A 44 2.36 18.58 -3.23
CA SER A 44 1.15 18.63 -4.07
C SER A 44 -0.12 18.18 -3.34
N VAL A 45 -0.08 17.01 -2.69
CA VAL A 45 -1.17 16.49 -1.87
C VAL A 45 -0.72 16.36 -0.42
N ASP A 46 -1.36 17.10 0.48
CA ASP A 46 -1.06 17.05 1.92
C ASP A 46 -1.57 15.75 2.55
N LEU A 47 -0.66 15.01 3.21
CA LEU A 47 -0.96 13.76 3.91
C LEU A 47 -1.01 13.93 5.44
N SER A 48 -0.92 15.16 5.94
CA SER A 48 -0.88 15.47 7.39
C SER A 48 -2.08 14.92 8.15
N ALA A 49 -3.24 14.78 7.50
CA ALA A 49 -4.46 14.27 8.12
C ALA A 49 -4.36 12.80 8.59
N PHE A 50 -3.35 12.04 8.14
CA PHE A 50 -3.07 10.72 8.72
C PHE A 50 -2.50 10.79 10.15
N GLY A 51 -1.90 11.91 10.54
CA GLY A 51 -1.27 12.09 11.85
C GLY A 51 -0.18 11.05 12.13
N THR A 52 -0.14 10.54 13.36
CA THR A 52 0.83 9.51 13.74
C THR A 52 0.43 8.13 13.24
N VAL A 53 1.27 7.48 12.44
CA VAL A 53 1.09 6.11 11.92
C VAL A 53 1.98 5.15 12.71
N ALA A 54 1.37 4.23 13.47
CA ALA A 54 2.09 3.26 14.28
C ALA A 54 2.90 2.26 13.43
N ALA A 55 3.87 1.57 14.03
CA ALA A 55 4.57 0.48 13.38
C ALA A 55 3.59 -0.61 12.94
N GLY A 56 3.66 -1.00 11.66
CA GLY A 56 2.75 -1.94 11.01
C GLY A 56 1.39 -1.38 10.62
N GLU A 57 1.08 -0.11 10.89
CA GLU A 57 -0.19 0.51 10.48
C GLU A 57 -0.15 0.96 9.01
N SER A 58 -1.27 0.73 8.32
CA SER A 58 -1.51 1.15 6.93
C SER A 58 -2.47 2.34 6.89
N VAL A 59 -2.25 3.23 5.92
CA VAL A 59 -3.09 4.41 5.65
C VAL A 59 -3.39 4.51 4.15
N ILE A 60 -4.53 5.08 3.79
CA ILE A 60 -5.05 5.04 2.42
C ILE A 60 -5.31 6.46 1.91
N LEU A 61 -4.81 6.76 0.72
CA LEU A 61 -5.22 7.92 -0.09
C LEU A 61 -6.10 7.41 -1.24
N THR A 62 -7.25 8.04 -1.47
CA THR A 62 -8.19 7.63 -2.53
C THR A 62 -8.87 8.83 -3.19
N ASP A 63 -9.24 8.67 -4.47
CA ASP A 63 -10.03 9.66 -5.23
C ASP A 63 -11.50 9.75 -4.76
N SER A 64 -11.97 8.72 -4.07
CA SER A 64 -13.34 8.57 -3.60
C SER A 64 -13.55 9.25 -2.26
N ASP A 65 -14.79 9.50 -1.87
CA ASP A 65 -15.07 9.92 -0.49
C ASP A 65 -14.57 8.83 0.48
N ALA A 66 -14.00 9.26 1.62
CA ALA A 66 -13.35 8.36 2.56
C ALA A 66 -14.34 7.33 3.16
N GLU A 67 -15.58 7.74 3.42
CA GLU A 67 -16.60 6.86 4.00
C GLU A 67 -17.26 5.96 2.95
N ASP A 68 -17.38 6.42 1.71
CA ASP A 68 -17.80 5.58 0.59
C ASP A 68 -16.76 4.48 0.30
N PHE A 69 -15.47 4.84 0.27
CA PHE A 69 -14.38 3.87 0.13
C PHE A 69 -14.39 2.86 1.27
N ARG A 70 -14.51 3.35 2.52
CA ARG A 70 -14.60 2.50 3.73
C ARG A 70 -15.75 1.50 3.63
N THR A 71 -16.93 1.97 3.23
CA THR A 71 -18.13 1.14 3.09
C THR A 71 -17.94 0.08 2.00
N THR A 72 -17.35 0.48 0.87
CA THR A 72 -17.14 -0.39 -0.30
C THR A 72 -16.23 -1.57 0.02
N TRP A 73 -15.19 -1.32 0.82
CA TRP A 73 -14.22 -2.34 1.23
C TRP A 73 -14.54 -3.01 2.57
N GLY A 74 -15.54 -2.51 3.30
CA GLY A 74 -15.90 -3.05 4.62
C GLY A 74 -14.85 -2.79 5.70
N LEU A 75 -14.14 -1.65 5.62
CA LEU A 75 -13.00 -1.35 6.49
C LEU A 75 -13.44 -0.88 7.88
N SER A 76 -12.65 -1.24 8.89
CA SER A 76 -12.80 -0.75 10.26
C SER A 76 -12.76 0.79 10.30
N PRO A 77 -13.54 1.47 11.16
CA PRO A 77 -13.43 2.91 11.38
C PRO A 77 -12.04 3.38 11.85
N LEU A 78 -11.19 2.46 12.29
CA LEU A 78 -9.81 2.76 12.69
C LEU A 78 -8.85 2.92 11.50
N VAL A 79 -9.20 2.42 10.31
CA VAL A 79 -8.36 2.61 9.12
C VAL A 79 -8.41 4.08 8.72
N LYS A 80 -7.25 4.72 8.67
CA LYS A 80 -7.13 6.13 8.30
C LYS A 80 -7.19 6.27 6.79
N ILE A 81 -8.09 7.10 6.32
CA ILE A 81 -8.36 7.32 4.90
C ILE A 81 -8.44 8.82 4.65
N ILE A 82 -7.66 9.29 3.67
CA ILE A 82 -7.84 10.61 3.06
C ILE A 82 -8.56 10.34 1.73
N GLY A 83 -9.77 10.85 1.62
CA GLY A 83 -10.59 10.74 0.40
C GLY A 83 -10.64 12.04 -0.40
N GLY A 84 -11.23 11.98 -1.59
CA GLY A 84 -11.40 13.11 -2.49
C GLY A 84 -10.10 13.60 -3.10
N ASN A 85 -9.10 12.73 -3.24
CA ASN A 85 -7.88 13.04 -3.96
C ASN A 85 -8.23 13.44 -5.40
N THR A 86 -7.56 14.47 -5.91
CA THR A 86 -7.72 14.95 -7.30
C THR A 86 -6.45 14.81 -8.13
N HIS A 87 -5.34 14.38 -7.51
CA HIS A 87 -4.10 14.07 -8.20
C HIS A 87 -4.11 12.57 -8.51
N ASN A 88 -4.85 12.24 -9.56
CA ASN A 88 -5.18 10.86 -9.87
C ASN A 88 -4.07 10.20 -10.68
N LEU A 89 -4.00 8.89 -10.54
CA LEU A 89 -3.11 7.99 -11.23
C LEU A 89 -3.60 7.61 -12.63
N GLY A 90 -2.67 7.56 -13.57
CA GLY A 90 -2.86 7.02 -14.90
C GLY A 90 -2.49 5.54 -15.01
N ARG A 91 -2.74 4.98 -16.21
CA ARG A 91 -2.29 3.62 -16.55
C ARG A 91 -0.76 3.47 -16.52
N ASN A 92 -0.05 4.52 -16.94
CA ASN A 92 1.37 4.69 -16.72
C ASN A 92 1.55 5.91 -15.84
N ASP A 93 2.18 5.74 -14.69
CA ASP A 93 2.32 6.82 -13.73
C ASP A 93 3.45 6.57 -12.74
N ALA A 94 3.60 7.48 -11.78
CA ALA A 94 4.39 7.30 -10.59
C ALA A 94 3.55 7.56 -9.34
N ILE A 95 3.88 6.84 -8.26
CA ILE A 95 3.47 7.20 -6.91
C ILE A 95 4.72 7.70 -6.22
N ASN A 96 4.75 8.96 -5.81
CA ASN A 96 5.85 9.55 -5.06
C ASN A 96 5.39 9.91 -3.64
N LEU A 97 6.14 9.47 -2.63
CA LEU A 97 5.90 9.81 -1.23
C LEU A 97 7.07 10.64 -0.71
N TYR A 98 6.76 11.83 -0.17
CA TYR A 98 7.75 12.74 0.41
C TYR A 98 7.49 12.97 1.90
N ASP A 99 8.57 13.16 2.66
CA ASP A 99 8.48 13.61 4.05
C ASP A 99 8.24 15.12 4.18
N ASP A 100 8.23 15.61 5.41
CA ASP A 100 8.04 17.01 5.79
C ASP A 100 9.17 17.95 5.35
N LEU A 101 10.29 17.39 4.88
CA LEU A 101 11.45 18.10 4.36
C LEU A 101 11.56 18.02 2.84
N ALA A 102 10.50 17.57 2.15
CA ALA A 102 10.46 17.33 0.70
C ALA A 102 11.42 16.24 0.21
N VAL A 103 11.90 15.35 1.09
CA VAL A 103 12.75 14.22 0.70
C VAL A 103 11.86 13.07 0.24
N GLN A 104 12.15 12.52 -0.95
CA GLN A 104 11.44 11.34 -1.47
C GLN A 104 11.77 10.12 -0.60
N VAL A 105 10.78 9.63 0.15
CA VAL A 105 10.87 8.49 1.06
C VAL A 105 10.63 7.16 0.34
N ASP A 106 9.72 7.17 -0.64
CA ASP A 106 9.43 6.03 -1.49
C ASP A 106 8.93 6.48 -2.87
N ARG A 107 9.10 5.61 -3.86
CA ARG A 107 8.58 5.80 -5.21
C ARG A 107 8.26 4.46 -5.88
N LEU A 108 7.17 4.45 -6.63
CA LEU A 108 6.86 3.41 -7.60
C LEU A 108 6.48 4.03 -8.95
N ARG A 109 7.37 3.93 -9.94
CA ARG A 109 7.02 4.13 -11.36
C ARG A 109 6.46 2.82 -11.92
N TYR A 110 5.29 2.88 -12.55
CA TYR A 110 4.61 1.71 -13.07
C TYR A 110 3.91 2.00 -14.40
N GLY A 111 3.41 0.94 -15.05
CA GLY A 111 2.56 1.04 -16.22
C GLY A 111 2.94 0.06 -17.29
N ASP A 112 2.01 -0.83 -17.65
CA ASP A 112 2.27 -1.94 -18.57
C ASP A 112 2.56 -1.49 -20.01
N GLN A 113 2.36 -0.21 -20.35
CA GLN A 113 2.73 0.33 -21.66
C GLN A 113 4.20 0.76 -21.72
N ASP A 114 4.76 1.30 -20.63
CA ASP A 114 6.19 1.69 -20.54
C ASP A 114 7.06 0.56 -20.01
N PHE A 115 6.47 -0.35 -19.22
CA PHE A 115 7.10 -1.54 -18.65
C PHE A 115 6.38 -2.80 -19.14
N PRO A 116 6.57 -3.23 -20.42
CA PRO A 116 5.88 -4.39 -20.95
C PRO A 116 6.11 -5.64 -20.09
N GLY A 117 5.01 -6.28 -19.66
CA GLY A 117 5.02 -7.45 -18.78
C GLY A 117 4.85 -7.15 -17.30
N SER A 118 4.86 -5.89 -16.87
CA SER A 118 4.41 -5.51 -15.52
C SER A 118 2.90 -5.68 -15.38
N ILE A 119 2.42 -5.67 -14.14
CA ILE A 119 0.99 -5.72 -13.86
C ILE A 119 0.24 -4.50 -14.39
N ARG A 120 -1.07 -4.66 -14.54
CA ARG A 120 -2.03 -3.57 -14.77
C ARG A 120 -3.00 -3.54 -13.61
N ALA A 121 -2.71 -2.73 -12.59
CA ALA A 121 -3.46 -2.61 -11.34
C ALA A 121 -4.81 -1.86 -11.52
N ARG A 122 -5.70 -2.45 -12.32
CA ARG A 122 -7.04 -1.97 -12.63
C ARG A 122 -8.04 -3.04 -12.26
N PHE A 123 -9.06 -2.70 -11.49
CA PHE A 123 -10.04 -3.61 -10.88
C PHE A 123 -9.45 -4.62 -9.89
N ASN A 124 -8.21 -5.04 -10.09
CA ASN A 124 -7.39 -5.76 -9.13
C ASN A 124 -6.25 -4.83 -8.73
N SER A 125 -6.00 -4.68 -7.42
CA SER A 125 -4.88 -3.88 -6.92
C SER A 125 -3.56 -4.59 -7.21
N GLY A 126 -2.46 -3.84 -7.12
CA GLY A 126 -1.10 -4.36 -7.14
C GLY A 126 -0.56 -4.48 -5.72
N ASN A 127 0.02 -5.62 -5.39
CA ASN A 127 0.77 -5.88 -4.17
C ASN A 127 2.25 -6.17 -4.48
N PRO A 128 3.19 -5.89 -3.56
CA PRO A 128 4.58 -6.32 -3.73
C PRO A 128 4.64 -7.85 -3.79
N ALA A 129 5.42 -8.44 -4.69
CA ALA A 129 5.56 -9.90 -4.80
C ALA A 129 6.39 -10.49 -3.63
N SER A 130 7.16 -9.65 -2.95
CA SER A 130 7.97 -10.01 -1.78
C SER A 130 8.39 -8.74 -1.02
N PRO A 131 8.90 -8.84 0.21
CA PRO A 131 9.46 -7.69 0.92
C PRO A 131 10.57 -6.94 0.18
N ALA A 132 11.27 -7.59 -0.75
CA ALA A 132 12.32 -6.95 -1.56
C ALA A 132 11.78 -5.93 -2.57
N ALA A 133 10.48 -5.97 -2.89
CA ALA A 133 9.84 -5.01 -3.80
C ALA A 133 9.61 -3.63 -3.16
N LEU A 134 9.53 -3.57 -1.82
CA LEU A 134 9.28 -2.33 -1.09
C LEU A 134 10.45 -1.36 -1.25
N GLY A 135 10.21 -0.20 -1.86
CA GLY A 135 11.24 0.79 -2.14
C GLY A 135 12.20 0.44 -3.28
N ALA A 136 11.98 -0.66 -4.00
CA ALA A 136 12.81 -1.04 -5.14
C ALA A 136 12.53 -0.17 -6.39
N ASN A 137 11.35 0.47 -6.44
CA ASN A 137 10.88 1.22 -7.61
C ASN A 137 10.96 0.38 -8.89
N ASP A 138 10.52 -0.88 -8.81
CA ASP A 138 10.55 -1.85 -9.89
C ASP A 138 9.16 -2.48 -10.08
N PRO A 139 8.38 -2.10 -11.12
CA PRO A 139 7.02 -2.59 -11.32
C PRO A 139 6.96 -4.07 -11.71
N TYR A 140 8.09 -4.71 -12.06
CA TYR A 140 8.15 -6.15 -12.31
C TYR A 140 8.13 -6.98 -11.02
N GLN A 141 8.33 -6.34 -9.87
CA GLN A 141 8.27 -6.98 -8.56
C GLN A 141 6.90 -6.85 -7.89
N TRP A 142 5.87 -6.48 -8.65
CA TRP A 142 4.49 -6.34 -8.19
C TRP A 142 3.60 -7.39 -8.87
N VAL A 143 2.61 -7.88 -8.15
CA VAL A 143 1.64 -8.89 -8.60
C VAL A 143 0.23 -8.37 -8.40
N LEU A 144 -0.71 -8.82 -9.23
CA LEU A 144 -2.12 -8.48 -9.04
C LEU A 144 -2.69 -9.24 -7.85
N ALA A 145 -3.49 -8.55 -7.04
CA ALA A 145 -4.28 -9.14 -6.00
C ALA A 145 -5.23 -10.20 -6.57
N LEU A 146 -5.35 -11.32 -5.87
CA LEU A 146 -6.27 -12.40 -6.17
C LEU A 146 -7.01 -12.78 -4.89
N GLU A 147 -8.31 -13.10 -4.99
CA GLU A 147 -9.08 -13.50 -3.83
C GLU A 147 -8.44 -14.67 -3.09
N GLY A 148 -8.17 -14.49 -1.79
CA GLY A 148 -7.55 -15.49 -0.93
C GLY A 148 -6.04 -15.70 -1.18
N ASP A 149 -5.36 -14.74 -1.80
CA ASP A 149 -3.90 -14.75 -1.90
C ASP A 149 -3.21 -14.59 -0.54
N ILE A 150 -1.88 -14.48 -0.56
CA ILE A 150 -1.03 -14.35 0.63
C ILE A 150 -1.31 -13.07 1.44
N TYR A 151 -1.87 -12.04 0.81
CA TYR A 151 -2.28 -10.79 1.44
C TYR A 151 -3.69 -10.89 2.04
N GLY A 152 -4.40 -11.98 1.75
CA GLY A 152 -5.78 -12.17 2.16
C GLY A 152 -6.73 -11.27 1.38
N SER A 153 -6.39 -10.90 0.13
CA SER A 153 -7.24 -10.04 -0.68
C SER A 153 -8.65 -10.61 -0.86
N TRP A 154 -9.63 -9.72 -0.95
CA TRP A 154 -11.04 -10.05 -1.10
C TRP A 154 -11.70 -9.17 -2.17
N MET A 155 -12.89 -9.59 -2.62
CA MET A 155 -13.72 -8.78 -3.50
C MET A 155 -14.54 -7.77 -2.69
N SER A 156 -14.43 -6.50 -3.03
CA SER A 156 -15.23 -5.40 -2.48
C SER A 156 -16.69 -5.44 -2.98
N THR A 157 -17.56 -4.59 -2.45
CA THR A 157 -18.96 -4.50 -2.93
C THR A 157 -19.09 -3.93 -4.34
N ASN A 158 -18.06 -3.25 -4.85
CA ASN A 158 -18.01 -2.74 -6.23
C ASN A 158 -17.24 -3.67 -7.20
N LEU A 159 -16.95 -4.92 -6.77
CA LEU A 159 -16.32 -5.98 -7.56
C LEU A 159 -14.83 -5.75 -7.88
N ASP A 160 -14.19 -4.82 -7.16
CA ASP A 160 -12.74 -4.68 -7.16
C ASP A 160 -12.10 -5.72 -6.23
N ILE A 161 -10.87 -6.14 -6.51
CA ILE A 161 -10.13 -7.14 -5.73
C ILE A 161 -8.86 -6.50 -5.15
N GLY A 162 -8.68 -6.61 -3.83
CA GLY A 162 -7.56 -6.02 -3.11
C GLY A 162 -7.61 -6.33 -1.61
N ASN A 163 -6.70 -5.74 -0.85
CA ASN A 163 -6.61 -5.87 0.61
C ASN A 163 -6.38 -4.53 1.34
N PRO A 164 -7.06 -3.43 0.96
CA PRO A 164 -6.75 -2.12 1.51
C PRO A 164 -6.95 -2.07 3.02
N GLY A 165 -6.09 -1.32 3.70
CA GLY A 165 -6.10 -1.12 5.14
C GLY A 165 -5.31 -2.17 5.91
N GLN A 166 -4.67 -3.12 5.22
CA GLN A 166 -3.82 -4.12 5.84
C GLN A 166 -2.70 -4.57 4.91
N TYR A 167 -1.46 -4.27 5.29
CA TYR A 167 -0.29 -4.94 4.74
C TYR A 167 0.13 -6.10 5.66
N ILE A 168 -0.06 -7.33 5.21
CA ILE A 168 0.53 -8.51 5.84
C ILE A 168 1.85 -8.79 5.12
N PRO A 169 3.02 -8.46 5.70
CA PRO A 169 4.25 -9.03 5.17
C PRO A 169 4.13 -10.54 5.31
N GLU A 170 4.48 -11.28 4.24
CA GLU A 170 4.72 -12.73 4.31
C GLU A 170 5.37 -13.04 5.65
N PRO A 171 4.81 -13.96 6.47
CA PRO A 171 5.40 -14.28 7.75
C PRO A 171 6.84 -14.63 7.46
N ALA A 172 7.76 -13.73 7.84
CA ALA A 172 9.16 -13.98 7.67
C ALA A 172 9.37 -15.36 8.28
N SER A 173 9.91 -16.30 7.51
CA SER A 173 10.28 -17.64 7.97
C SER A 173 11.30 -17.60 9.13
N LEU A 174 11.55 -16.42 9.69
CA LEU A 174 12.41 -16.06 10.81
C LEU A 174 11.72 -16.19 12.18
N GLY A 175 10.44 -16.55 12.25
CA GLY A 175 9.70 -16.71 13.52
C GLY A 175 9.54 -18.12 14.08
N LEU A 176 9.93 -19.19 13.34
CA LEU A 176 9.65 -20.58 13.74
C LEU A 176 10.87 -21.40 14.22
N LEU A 177 12.03 -20.77 14.47
CA LEU A 177 13.22 -21.47 14.96
C LEU A 177 13.68 -21.07 16.37
N ALA A 178 12.82 -20.44 17.18
CA ALA A 178 13.15 -20.10 18.58
C ALA A 178 12.46 -21.00 19.64
N ILE A 179 11.51 -21.87 19.26
CA ILE A 179 10.75 -22.70 20.22
C ILE A 179 11.19 -24.18 20.20
N GLY A 180 11.94 -24.62 19.18
CA GLY A 180 12.34 -26.04 19.03
C GLY A 180 13.59 -26.50 19.82
N GLY A 181 14.39 -25.58 20.38
CA GLY A 181 15.72 -25.94 20.93
C GLY A 181 15.79 -26.23 22.43
N ALA A 182 14.78 -25.87 23.23
CA ALA A 182 14.88 -25.91 24.70
C ALA A 182 14.41 -27.23 25.35
N LEU A 183 14.16 -28.30 24.56
CA LEU A 183 13.60 -29.57 25.07
C LEU A 183 14.54 -30.78 24.99
N LEU A 184 15.83 -30.60 24.71
CA LEU A 184 16.83 -31.69 24.66
C LEU A 184 17.81 -31.74 25.85
N LEU A 185 17.45 -31.19 27.00
CA LEU A 185 18.17 -31.41 28.26
C LEU A 185 17.28 -32.07 29.31
N ARG A 186 16.91 -33.33 29.06
CA ARG A 186 16.73 -34.34 30.11
C ARG A 186 16.49 -35.73 29.52
N ARG A 187 17.54 -36.56 29.51
CA ARG A 187 17.45 -37.93 30.02
C ARG A 187 18.85 -38.46 30.31
N ARG A 188 18.89 -39.22 31.40
CA ARG A 188 20.04 -39.74 32.14
C ARG A 188 20.82 -40.77 31.36
#